data_AF-A0A7S4AT34-F1
#
_entry.id   AF-A0A7S4AT34-F1
#
_cell.length_a   1.000
_cell.length_b   1.000
_cell.length_c   1.000
_cell.angle_alpha   90.00
_cell.angle_beta   90.00
_cell.angle_gamma   90.00
#
_symmetry.space_group_name_H-M   'P 1'
#
loop_
_entity.id
_entity.type
_entity.pdbx_description
1 polymer ?
#
loop_
_entity_poly.entity_id
_entity_poly.type
_entity_poly.pdbx_seq_one_letter_code
_entity_poly.pdbx_strand_id
1 'polypeptide(L)'
;MDVIAKENSDDCVCLEVPAATTNTASAKPSSSTSTRTTTSSTDDAKTDAPRSSSDSKSKGTCCFLMKFGSCNPRNPPCRFYHPPPGEVVDDGVSPCAFGLACRQGHAKRVPKHFASKAEKDAYWANYYGYNSGESPAVRDANLLESQLEPWPTSDLRKRLVHDFGESFLEMDPLDRKSLRERLLQHYKDRADGAATSVSAANNDNDHDHDENNNNNPQHLRVRKSIRVQGETPVPPELCKALLSELKAWRQQQGNLNTRPSIKATSYLILRSPSSIHESTLTVQQQQHRRKQQDEHRNRRQEEKEGDSASNNNSNNTSNIPPTSMSRRAFKELKRVERYRTLWDLATKAIQLVEGHDPDFIQSFSALAVTYGFKGSPHIDKQNTGPFYGLSLGDFTATHDNDNSSSKCVNGGGCVCVEADAFTVAHVSTHNFLAKCDGRYPHWVSDYQGERYSLIYYATSTSKHDFIPPSKAFYGRVLRAGEELQT
;
A
#
# COMPACT_ATOMS: atom_id res chain seq x y z
N MET A 1 10.76 34.95 46.15
CA MET A 1 11.08 35.94 45.10
C MET A 1 10.52 35.37 43.82
N ASP A 2 9.26 35.69 43.58
CA ASP A 2 8.46 35.23 42.45
C ASP A 2 8.85 35.99 41.19
N VAL A 3 9.11 35.27 40.11
CA VAL A 3 9.04 35.82 38.75
C VAL A 3 8.29 34.82 37.90
N ILE A 4 7.01 35.12 37.70
CA ILE A 4 6.10 34.50 36.73
C ILE A 4 6.44 35.10 35.36
N ALA A 5 6.97 34.30 34.44
CA ALA A 5 7.08 34.66 33.03
C ALA A 5 5.89 34.06 32.29
N LYS A 6 5.04 34.95 31.76
CA LYS A 6 3.86 34.64 30.94
C LYS A 6 4.28 34.12 29.57
N GLU A 7 3.55 33.10 29.14
CA GLU A 7 3.50 32.57 27.78
C GLU A 7 2.98 33.65 26.81
N ASN A 8 3.61 33.74 25.63
CA ASN A 8 3.01 34.32 24.43
C ASN A 8 2.88 33.19 23.41
N SER A 9 1.67 32.63 23.33
CA SER A 9 1.17 31.92 22.16
C SER A 9 0.69 32.92 21.11
N ASP A 10 0.61 32.46 19.86
CA ASP A 10 -0.02 33.08 18.70
C ASP A 10 0.95 33.79 17.73
N ASP A 11 1.36 33.06 16.70
CA ASP A 11 1.29 33.50 15.30
C ASP A 11 1.67 32.34 14.36
N CYS A 12 0.67 31.51 14.04
CA CYS A 12 0.78 30.51 12.98
C CYS A 12 0.27 31.15 11.68
N VAL A 13 1.20 31.68 10.87
CA VAL A 13 0.90 32.30 9.57
C VAL A 13 0.54 31.20 8.58
N CYS A 14 -0.76 31.04 8.30
CA CYS A 14 -1.24 30.29 7.15
C CYS A 14 -0.99 31.09 5.86
N LEU A 15 -0.03 30.67 5.04
CA LEU A 15 0.09 31.16 3.67
C LEU A 15 -1.01 30.52 2.82
N GLU A 16 -2.05 31.30 2.52
CA GLU A 16 -3.05 30.96 1.51
C GLU A 16 -2.43 31.01 0.11
N VAL A 17 -2.63 29.93 -0.66
CA VAL A 17 -2.28 29.86 -2.08
C VAL A 17 -3.47 30.39 -2.88
N PRO A 18 -3.30 31.36 -3.81
CA PRO A 18 -4.42 31.91 -4.56
C PRO A 18 -4.97 30.88 -5.56
N ALA A 19 -6.30 30.74 -5.54
CA ALA A 19 -7.06 29.89 -6.45
C ALA A 19 -6.95 30.39 -7.90
N ALA A 20 -6.78 29.46 -8.83
CA ALA A 20 -6.80 29.74 -10.26
C ALA A 20 -8.20 30.19 -10.72
N THR A 21 -8.28 31.41 -11.25
CA THR A 21 -9.45 31.97 -11.92
C THR A 21 -9.73 31.24 -13.23
N THR A 22 -10.86 30.55 -13.32
CA THR A 22 -11.41 30.02 -14.57
C THR A 22 -12.30 31.08 -15.23
N ASN A 23 -11.87 31.57 -16.40
CA ASN A 23 -12.68 32.43 -17.25
C ASN A 23 -13.72 31.59 -18.01
N THR A 24 -15.00 31.81 -17.70
CA THR A 24 -16.15 31.39 -18.49
C THR A 24 -16.50 32.46 -19.51
N ALA A 25 -16.54 32.09 -20.80
CA ALA A 25 -17.21 32.87 -21.82
C ALA A 25 -18.09 31.95 -22.68
N SER A 26 -19.38 32.30 -22.70
CA SER A 26 -20.46 31.63 -23.43
C SER A 26 -20.50 32.07 -24.88
N ALA A 27 -20.82 31.15 -25.81
CA ALA A 27 -21.54 31.48 -27.04
C ALA A 27 -22.34 30.26 -27.54
N LYS A 28 -23.67 30.41 -27.55
CA LYS A 28 -24.69 29.63 -28.29
C LYS A 28 -24.75 30.19 -29.73
N PRO A 29 -25.23 29.45 -30.76
CA PRO A 29 -26.69 29.40 -30.99
C PRO A 29 -27.29 28.16 -31.71
N SER A 30 -28.64 28.12 -31.68
CA SER A 30 -29.62 27.61 -32.68
C SER A 30 -29.58 26.13 -33.12
N SER A 31 -30.57 25.26 -32.86
CA SER A 31 -31.99 25.19 -33.28
C SER A 31 -32.27 24.53 -34.65
N SER A 32 -32.82 23.31 -34.63
CA SER A 32 -33.75 22.73 -35.64
C SER A 32 -34.36 21.45 -35.02
N THR A 33 -35.65 21.41 -34.67
CA THR A 33 -36.87 21.17 -35.45
C THR A 33 -37.03 19.74 -36.01
N SER A 34 -37.89 18.99 -35.32
CA SER A 34 -38.85 17.94 -35.73
C SER A 34 -38.70 17.20 -37.06
N THR A 35 -38.85 15.87 -37.00
CA THR A 35 -40.00 15.21 -37.64
C THR A 35 -40.31 13.87 -36.97
N ARG A 36 -41.60 13.65 -36.81
CA ARG A 36 -42.29 12.52 -36.18
C ARG A 36 -42.94 11.75 -37.31
N THR A 37 -42.64 10.46 -37.45
CA THR A 37 -43.31 9.59 -38.42
C THR A 37 -43.97 8.44 -37.66
N THR A 38 -45.30 8.47 -37.65
CA THR A 38 -46.20 7.41 -37.24
C THR A 38 -46.47 6.47 -38.41
N THR A 39 -46.33 5.16 -38.21
CA THR A 39 -47.02 4.14 -39.03
C THR A 39 -47.51 3.00 -38.15
N SER A 40 -48.72 2.57 -38.48
CA SER A 40 -49.63 1.68 -37.76
C SER A 40 -49.49 0.20 -38.16
N SER A 41 -49.86 -0.68 -37.20
CA SER A 41 -50.60 -1.97 -37.31
C SER A 41 -50.26 -2.98 -38.42
N THR A 42 -50.05 -4.25 -38.03
CA THR A 42 -51.05 -5.36 -38.09
C THR A 42 -50.46 -6.71 -37.61
N ASP A 43 -51.24 -7.40 -36.77
CA ASP A 43 -51.61 -8.82 -36.74
C ASP A 43 -50.59 -9.98 -36.52
N ASP A 44 -50.84 -10.68 -35.41
CA ASP A 44 -51.01 -12.13 -35.21
C ASP A 44 -50.13 -13.14 -35.97
N ALA A 45 -49.30 -13.87 -35.21
CA ALA A 45 -49.22 -15.33 -35.31
C ALA A 45 -48.57 -15.93 -34.04
N LYS A 46 -49.36 -16.77 -33.36
CA LYS A 46 -48.99 -17.55 -32.19
C LYS A 46 -48.41 -18.89 -32.68
N THR A 47 -47.12 -19.11 -32.49
CA THR A 47 -46.49 -20.44 -32.71
C THR A 47 -45.69 -20.84 -31.48
N ASP A 48 -46.18 -21.87 -30.80
CA ASP A 48 -45.51 -22.57 -29.72
C ASP A 48 -44.26 -23.28 -30.26
N ALA A 49 -43.10 -22.97 -29.67
CA ALA A 49 -41.83 -23.63 -29.95
C ALA A 49 -41.24 -24.22 -28.64
N PRO A 50 -40.50 -25.33 -28.74
CA PRO A 50 -40.32 -26.29 -27.65
C PRO A 50 -39.36 -25.80 -26.56
N ARG A 51 -39.65 -26.24 -25.32
CA ARG A 51 -38.80 -26.07 -24.13
C ARG A 51 -37.40 -26.65 -24.38
N SER A 52 -36.44 -25.80 -24.73
CA SER A 52 -35.02 -26.12 -24.63
C SER A 52 -34.59 -26.02 -23.16
N SER A 53 -34.17 -27.14 -22.59
CA SER A 53 -33.45 -27.21 -21.32
C SER A 53 -32.11 -26.49 -21.44
N SER A 54 -32.08 -25.19 -21.16
CA SER A 54 -30.83 -24.45 -21.04
C SER A 54 -30.29 -24.61 -19.63
N ASP A 55 -29.18 -25.33 -19.50
CA ASP A 55 -28.26 -25.21 -18.37
C ASP A 55 -27.99 -23.73 -18.12
N SER A 56 -28.59 -23.21 -17.05
CA SER A 56 -28.36 -21.84 -16.60
C SER A 56 -26.96 -21.73 -16.01
N LYS A 57 -25.95 -21.61 -16.88
CA LYS A 57 -24.63 -21.14 -16.47
C LYS A 57 -24.84 -19.81 -15.76
N SER A 58 -24.52 -19.76 -14.47
CA SER A 58 -24.75 -18.61 -13.60
C SER A 58 -24.19 -17.35 -14.26
N LYS A 59 -25.06 -16.39 -14.58
CA LYS A 59 -24.69 -15.07 -15.10
C LYS A 59 -23.66 -14.45 -14.14
N GLY A 60 -22.50 -14.03 -14.66
CA GLY A 60 -21.40 -13.51 -13.84
C GLY A 60 -21.85 -12.37 -12.94
N THR A 61 -21.82 -12.58 -11.63
CA THR A 61 -22.20 -11.57 -10.64
C THR A 61 -21.10 -10.51 -10.53
N CYS A 62 -21.46 -9.23 -10.67
CA CYS A 62 -20.53 -8.10 -10.52
C CYS A 62 -19.79 -8.15 -9.16
N CYS A 63 -18.47 -8.00 -9.16
CA CYS A 63 -17.66 -7.99 -7.93
C CYS A 63 -18.05 -6.85 -6.97
N PHE A 64 -18.58 -5.74 -7.50
CA PHE A 64 -19.13 -4.64 -6.71
C PHE A 64 -20.41 -5.07 -5.99
N LEU A 65 -21.33 -5.76 -6.68
CA LEU A 65 -22.54 -6.36 -6.10
C LEU A 65 -22.20 -7.37 -5.00
N MET A 66 -21.20 -8.22 -5.22
CA MET A 66 -20.76 -9.23 -4.25
C MET A 66 -20.10 -8.61 -3.00
N LYS A 67 -19.43 -7.46 -3.14
CA LYS A 67 -18.70 -6.80 -2.04
C LYS A 67 -19.56 -5.81 -1.25
N PHE A 68 -20.50 -5.14 -1.91
CA PHE A 68 -21.28 -4.03 -1.34
C PHE A 68 -22.80 -4.29 -1.33
N GLY A 69 -23.25 -5.47 -1.76
CA GLY A 69 -24.66 -5.87 -1.69
C GLY A 69 -25.60 -5.14 -2.65
N SER A 70 -25.13 -4.13 -3.38
CA SER A 70 -25.89 -3.40 -4.38
C SER A 70 -25.02 -3.04 -5.59
N CYS A 71 -25.57 -3.26 -6.77
CA CYS A 71 -25.06 -2.79 -8.06
C CYS A 71 -26.30 -2.55 -8.88
N ASN A 72 -26.65 -1.29 -9.14
CA ASN A 72 -27.77 -0.97 -10.00
C ASN A 72 -27.23 -0.74 -11.42
N PRO A 73 -27.29 -1.73 -12.33
CA PRO A 73 -26.78 -1.55 -13.70
C PRO A 73 -27.62 -0.55 -14.50
N ARG A 74 -28.77 -0.07 -13.98
CA ARG A 74 -29.73 0.72 -14.74
C ARG A 74 -29.84 2.19 -14.36
N ASN A 75 -29.44 2.64 -13.16
CA ASN A 75 -29.35 4.09 -12.87
C ASN A 75 -28.81 4.42 -11.45
N PRO A 76 -27.79 5.29 -11.32
CA PRO A 76 -26.85 5.68 -12.37
C PRO A 76 -26.10 4.43 -12.87
N PRO A 77 -25.60 4.39 -14.12
CA PRO A 77 -24.90 3.22 -14.63
C PRO A 77 -23.72 2.89 -13.71
N CYS A 78 -23.58 1.61 -13.36
CA CYS A 78 -22.41 1.13 -12.66
C CYS A 78 -21.16 1.69 -13.36
N ARG A 79 -20.30 2.38 -12.60
CA ARG A 79 -19.11 3.08 -13.13
C ARG A 79 -18.07 2.14 -13.74
N PHE A 80 -18.33 0.83 -13.72
CA PHE A 80 -17.50 -0.22 -14.27
C PHE A 80 -18.23 -0.80 -15.48
N TYR A 81 -17.55 -0.81 -16.64
CA TYR A 81 -18.09 -1.31 -17.90
C TYR A 81 -18.65 -2.74 -17.74
N HIS A 82 -19.88 -2.93 -18.20
CA HIS A 82 -20.51 -4.24 -18.33
C HIS A 82 -20.71 -4.49 -19.82
N PRO A 83 -20.02 -5.45 -20.45
CA PRO A 83 -20.31 -5.78 -21.84
C PRO A 83 -21.77 -6.26 -21.97
N PRO A 84 -22.40 -6.08 -23.15
CA PRO A 84 -23.76 -6.51 -23.42
C PRO A 84 -24.02 -7.98 -23.06
N PRO A 85 -25.27 -8.36 -22.72
CA PRO A 85 -25.63 -9.74 -22.44
C PRO A 85 -25.25 -10.65 -23.63
N GLY A 86 -24.35 -11.61 -23.40
CA GLY A 86 -23.84 -12.53 -24.42
C GLY A 86 -22.40 -12.23 -24.86
N GLU A 87 -21.89 -11.04 -24.59
CA GLU A 87 -20.47 -10.71 -24.74
C GLU A 87 -19.74 -10.97 -23.43
N VAL A 88 -19.04 -12.10 -23.37
CA VAL A 88 -18.02 -12.32 -22.35
C VAL A 88 -16.76 -11.63 -22.86
N VAL A 89 -16.52 -10.38 -22.45
CA VAL A 89 -15.17 -9.82 -22.50
C VAL A 89 -14.42 -10.38 -21.27
N ASP A 90 -14.09 -11.66 -21.36
CA ASP A 90 -13.01 -12.26 -20.57
C ASP A 90 -11.85 -12.41 -21.56
N ASP A 91 -11.20 -11.28 -21.85
CA ASP A 91 -10.03 -11.21 -22.71
C ASP A 91 -8.80 -11.91 -22.09
N GLY A 92 -8.94 -12.50 -20.90
CA GLY A 92 -7.86 -13.16 -20.16
C GLY A 92 -6.83 -12.20 -19.57
N VAL A 93 -6.99 -10.89 -19.75
CA VAL A 93 -5.95 -9.87 -19.51
C VAL A 93 -6.46 -8.73 -18.63
N SER A 94 -7.72 -8.31 -18.77
CA SER A 94 -8.31 -7.17 -18.06
C SER A 94 -8.43 -7.42 -16.54
N PRO A 95 -7.68 -6.69 -15.70
CA PRO A 95 -7.78 -6.85 -14.27
C PRO A 95 -9.10 -6.28 -13.77
N CYS A 96 -9.85 -7.10 -13.03
CA CYS A 96 -10.92 -6.61 -12.17
C CYS A 96 -10.38 -5.45 -11.32
N ALA A 97 -11.04 -4.29 -11.33
CA ALA A 97 -10.62 -3.06 -10.63
C ALA A 97 -10.39 -3.24 -9.11
N PHE A 98 -10.76 -4.39 -8.55
CA PHE A 98 -10.50 -4.78 -7.16
C PHE A 98 -9.15 -5.49 -6.94
N GLY A 99 -8.37 -5.76 -7.98
CA GLY A 99 -7.06 -6.43 -7.89
C GLY A 99 -7.09 -7.71 -7.06
N LEU A 100 -6.17 -7.82 -6.10
CA LEU A 100 -6.07 -8.95 -5.15
C LEU A 100 -7.29 -9.13 -4.23
N ALA A 101 -8.17 -8.13 -4.09
CA ALA A 101 -9.40 -8.27 -3.32
C ALA A 101 -10.48 -9.06 -4.09
N CYS A 102 -10.33 -9.21 -5.42
CA CYS A 102 -11.14 -10.11 -6.22
C CYS A 102 -10.67 -11.57 -6.02
N ARG A 103 -11.02 -12.16 -4.87
CA ARG A 103 -10.70 -13.56 -4.56
C ARG A 103 -11.27 -14.55 -5.56
N GLN A 104 -12.36 -14.20 -6.25
CA GLN A 104 -13.03 -15.09 -7.21
C GLN A 104 -12.45 -14.99 -8.63
N GLY A 105 -11.89 -13.85 -9.04
CA GLY A 105 -11.36 -13.65 -10.39
C GLY A 105 -9.92 -14.15 -10.55
N HIS A 106 -9.02 -13.77 -9.64
CA HIS A 106 -7.60 -14.12 -9.80
C HIS A 106 -7.31 -15.61 -9.57
N ALA A 107 -7.91 -16.22 -8.55
CA ALA A 107 -7.66 -17.63 -8.22
C ALA A 107 -8.12 -18.62 -9.30
N LYS A 108 -8.99 -18.17 -10.22
CA LYS A 108 -9.41 -18.95 -11.39
C LYS A 108 -8.57 -18.67 -12.64
N ARG A 109 -7.84 -17.55 -12.69
CA ARG A 109 -7.07 -17.08 -13.85
C ARG A 109 -5.57 -17.41 -13.79
N VAL A 110 -5.01 -17.58 -12.59
CA VAL A 110 -3.65 -18.10 -12.44
C VAL A 110 -3.71 -19.63 -12.54
N PRO A 111 -2.91 -20.27 -13.41
CA PRO A 111 -2.80 -21.73 -13.43
C PRO A 111 -2.57 -22.26 -12.02
N LYS A 112 -3.41 -23.20 -11.56
CA LYS A 112 -3.26 -23.80 -10.22
C LYS A 112 -1.96 -24.58 -10.08
N HIS A 113 -1.43 -25.04 -11.21
CA HIS A 113 -0.21 -25.79 -11.32
C HIS A 113 0.59 -25.26 -12.51
N PHE A 114 1.89 -25.08 -12.31
CA PHE A 114 2.87 -24.87 -13.36
C PHE A 114 3.70 -26.15 -13.45
N ALA A 115 4.04 -26.60 -14.66
CA ALA A 115 4.83 -27.81 -14.88
C ALA A 115 6.28 -27.66 -14.37
N SER A 116 6.79 -26.43 -14.27
CA SER A 116 8.12 -26.15 -13.73
C SER A 116 8.22 -24.76 -13.10
N LYS A 117 9.31 -24.52 -12.35
CA LYS A 117 9.66 -23.16 -11.89
C LYS A 117 9.83 -22.21 -13.09
N ALA A 118 10.50 -22.65 -14.15
CA ALA A 118 10.74 -21.83 -15.34
C ALA A 118 9.44 -21.40 -16.04
N GLU A 119 8.44 -22.27 -16.13
CA GLU A 119 7.13 -21.90 -16.69
C GLU A 119 6.40 -20.89 -15.80
N LYS A 120 6.44 -21.08 -14.48
CA LYS A 120 5.89 -20.11 -13.53
C LYS A 120 6.59 -18.76 -13.67
N ASP A 121 7.91 -18.76 -13.76
CA ASP A 121 8.72 -17.55 -13.90
C ASP A 121 8.43 -16.87 -15.25
N ALA A 122 8.30 -17.63 -16.35
CA ALA A 122 7.90 -17.12 -17.66
C ALA A 122 6.47 -16.55 -17.66
N TYR A 123 5.53 -17.22 -16.99
CA TYR A 123 4.17 -16.70 -16.81
C TYR A 123 4.17 -15.36 -16.08
N TRP A 124 4.91 -15.25 -14.96
CA TRP A 124 4.99 -13.99 -14.22
C TRP A 124 5.78 -12.91 -14.97
N ALA A 125 6.84 -13.29 -15.67
CA ALA A 125 7.58 -12.38 -16.54
C ALA A 125 6.70 -11.83 -17.67
N ASN A 126 5.82 -12.66 -18.24
CA ASN A 126 4.85 -12.21 -19.25
C ASN A 126 3.70 -11.41 -18.62
N TYR A 127 3.17 -11.86 -17.48
CA TYR A 127 2.05 -11.23 -16.78
C TYR A 127 2.37 -9.83 -16.28
N TYR A 128 3.56 -9.65 -15.70
CA TYR A 128 4.05 -8.33 -15.33
C TYR A 128 4.63 -7.62 -16.56
N GLY A 129 5.32 -8.34 -17.44
CA GLY A 129 5.88 -7.79 -18.67
C GLY A 129 7.24 -7.13 -18.50
N TYR A 130 7.87 -7.25 -17.32
CA TYR A 130 9.17 -6.64 -17.00
C TYR A 130 9.87 -7.35 -15.83
N ASN A 131 11.20 -7.21 -15.80
CA ASN A 131 12.11 -7.82 -14.81
C ASN A 131 12.12 -7.08 -13.46
N SER A 132 10.96 -6.88 -12.83
CA SER A 132 10.89 -6.29 -11.46
C SER A 132 11.38 -7.24 -10.34
N GLY A 133 12.07 -8.33 -10.71
CA GLY A 133 12.53 -9.37 -9.81
C GLY A 133 11.40 -10.27 -9.26
N GLU A 134 11.79 -11.44 -8.74
CA GLU A 134 10.85 -12.47 -8.26
C GLU A 134 9.95 -12.00 -7.08
N SER A 135 10.38 -10.96 -6.34
CA SER A 135 9.67 -10.46 -5.18
C SER A 135 10.04 -9.01 -4.86
N PRO A 136 9.28 -8.29 -4.01
CA PRO A 136 9.69 -6.96 -3.57
C PRO A 136 11.07 -6.95 -2.91
N ALA A 137 11.53 -8.05 -2.32
CA ALA A 137 12.84 -8.12 -1.65
C ALA A 137 14.04 -8.01 -2.61
N VAL A 138 13.84 -8.24 -3.91
CA VAL A 138 14.93 -8.20 -4.90
C VAL A 138 14.84 -6.99 -5.82
N ARG A 139 13.83 -6.13 -5.63
CA ARG A 139 13.67 -4.89 -6.40
C ARG A 139 14.78 -3.91 -6.07
N ASP A 140 15.41 -3.38 -7.11
CA ASP A 140 16.32 -2.26 -6.98
C ASP A 140 15.52 -0.98 -6.75
N ALA A 141 15.67 -0.39 -5.57
CA ALA A 141 14.94 0.80 -5.20
C ALA A 141 15.40 2.07 -5.93
N ASN A 142 16.53 2.04 -6.64
CA ASN A 142 17.04 3.16 -7.42
C ASN A 142 16.41 3.25 -8.82
N LEU A 143 15.80 2.15 -9.29
CA LEU A 143 15.08 2.13 -10.57
C LEU A 143 13.66 2.67 -10.40
N LEU A 144 13.31 3.69 -11.21
CA LEU A 144 11.96 4.25 -11.24
C LEU A 144 10.89 3.17 -11.48
N GLU A 145 11.21 2.22 -12.35
CA GLU A 145 10.35 1.08 -12.60
C GLU A 145 10.00 0.34 -11.30
N SER A 146 11.01 -0.12 -10.55
CA SER A 146 10.79 -0.79 -9.26
C SER A 146 9.96 0.05 -8.28
N GLN A 147 10.14 1.38 -8.29
CA GLN A 147 9.41 2.30 -7.43
C GLN A 147 7.92 2.43 -7.80
N LEU A 148 7.59 2.34 -9.10
CA LEU A 148 6.20 2.35 -9.59
C LEU A 148 5.48 1.01 -9.35
N GLU A 149 6.24 -0.07 -9.15
CA GLU A 149 5.68 -1.41 -9.08
C GLU A 149 4.67 -1.67 -7.96
N PRO A 150 4.79 -1.08 -6.76
CA PRO A 150 3.83 -1.31 -5.69
C PRO A 150 2.42 -0.82 -6.01
N TRP A 151 2.26 0.16 -6.90
CA TRP A 151 0.96 0.73 -7.23
C TRP A 151 0.05 -0.29 -7.92
N PRO A 152 -1.25 -0.36 -7.57
CA PRO A 152 -2.20 -1.15 -8.32
C PRO A 152 -2.48 -0.52 -9.69
N THR A 153 -2.92 -1.33 -10.65
CA THR A 153 -3.16 -0.90 -12.04
C THR A 153 -4.10 0.30 -12.14
N SER A 154 -5.13 0.37 -11.28
CA SER A 154 -6.05 1.52 -11.22
C SER A 154 -5.36 2.83 -10.87
N ASP A 155 -4.35 2.80 -10.01
CA ASP A 155 -3.66 4.02 -9.58
C ASP A 155 -2.58 4.43 -10.58
N LEU A 156 -1.92 3.47 -11.24
CA LEU A 156 -1.08 3.74 -12.42
C LEU A 156 -1.87 4.46 -13.52
N ARG A 157 -3.10 4.00 -13.80
CA ARG A 157 -4.00 4.63 -14.76
C ARG A 157 -4.40 6.05 -14.35
N LYS A 158 -4.81 6.23 -13.09
CA LYS A 158 -5.11 7.57 -12.55
C LYS A 158 -3.93 8.50 -12.70
N ARG A 159 -2.71 8.02 -12.44
CA ARG A 159 -1.48 8.80 -12.58
C ARG A 159 -1.26 9.29 -14.02
N LEU A 160 -1.41 8.42 -15.02
CA LEU A 160 -1.34 8.82 -16.44
C LEU A 160 -2.35 9.93 -16.75
N VAL A 161 -3.60 9.78 -16.29
CA VAL A 161 -4.66 10.75 -16.56
C VAL A 161 -4.42 12.07 -15.83
N HIS A 162 -4.14 12.03 -14.52
CA HIS A 162 -4.07 13.23 -13.69
C HIS A 162 -2.73 13.98 -13.82
N ASP A 163 -1.61 13.26 -13.85
CA ASP A 163 -0.29 13.88 -13.79
C ASP A 163 0.32 14.10 -15.18
N PHE A 164 -0.14 13.36 -16.20
CA PHE A 164 0.36 13.45 -17.58
C PHE A 164 -0.71 13.84 -18.61
N GLY A 165 -1.97 14.05 -18.18
CA GLY A 165 -3.04 14.55 -19.04
C GLY A 165 -3.57 13.53 -20.07
N GLU A 166 -3.31 12.25 -19.86
CA GLU A 166 -3.76 11.18 -20.76
C GLU A 166 -5.28 10.99 -20.73
N SER A 167 -5.84 10.52 -21.84
CA SER A 167 -7.28 10.21 -21.92
C SER A 167 -7.64 8.96 -21.14
N PHE A 168 -8.60 9.03 -20.22
CA PHE A 168 -9.07 7.86 -19.48
C PHE A 168 -9.58 6.75 -20.41
N LEU A 169 -10.30 7.11 -21.49
CA LEU A 169 -10.85 6.14 -22.44
C LEU A 169 -9.74 5.39 -23.19
N GLU A 170 -8.61 6.03 -23.44
CA GLU A 170 -7.44 5.38 -24.04
C GLU A 170 -6.68 4.51 -23.03
N MET A 171 -6.68 4.89 -21.74
CA MET A 171 -5.96 4.14 -20.71
C MET A 171 -6.73 2.93 -20.18
N ASP A 172 -8.06 2.94 -20.24
CA ASP A 172 -8.90 1.88 -19.68
C ASP A 172 -8.64 0.47 -20.28
N PRO A 173 -8.51 0.31 -21.62
CA PRO A 173 -8.24 -0.99 -22.21
C PRO A 173 -6.79 -1.46 -22.03
N LEU A 174 -5.89 -0.57 -21.60
CA LEU A 174 -4.47 -0.93 -21.43
C LEU A 174 -4.28 -1.86 -20.23
N ASP A 175 -3.50 -2.91 -20.48
CA ASP A 175 -3.02 -3.79 -19.42
C ASP A 175 -1.97 -3.09 -18.54
N ARG A 176 -1.58 -3.77 -17.46
CA ARG A 176 -0.62 -3.21 -16.50
C ARG A 176 0.73 -2.90 -17.15
N LYS A 177 1.21 -3.76 -18.04
CA LYS A 177 2.51 -3.62 -18.71
C LYS A 177 2.52 -2.34 -19.54
N SER A 178 1.54 -2.19 -20.42
CA SER A 178 1.38 -1.04 -21.32
C SER A 178 1.23 0.27 -20.54
N LEU A 179 0.48 0.26 -19.43
CA LEU A 179 0.37 1.42 -18.54
C LEU A 179 1.73 1.81 -17.92
N ARG A 180 2.54 0.82 -17.50
CA ARG A 180 3.87 1.10 -16.93
C ARG A 180 4.85 1.58 -17.98
N GLU A 181 4.89 0.97 -19.15
CA GLU A 181 5.72 1.42 -20.29
C GLU A 181 5.39 2.87 -20.67
N ARG A 182 4.10 3.21 -20.77
CA ARG A 182 3.64 4.58 -21.06
C ARG A 182 4.04 5.56 -19.95
N LEU A 183 3.91 5.18 -18.67
CA LEU A 183 4.38 6.00 -17.55
C LEU A 183 5.89 6.25 -17.63
N LEU A 184 6.69 5.20 -17.83
CA LEU A 184 8.14 5.32 -17.92
C LEU A 184 8.56 6.21 -19.09
N GLN A 185 7.87 6.13 -20.22
CA GLN A 185 8.11 7.02 -21.36
C GLN A 185 7.84 8.48 -21.00
N HIS A 186 6.71 8.79 -20.36
CA HIS A 186 6.40 10.16 -19.91
C HIS A 186 7.44 10.72 -18.93
N TYR A 187 7.95 9.90 -18.02
CA TYR A 187 9.04 10.29 -17.13
C TYR A 187 10.32 10.60 -17.92
N LYS A 188 10.65 9.76 -18.90
CA LYS A 188 11.81 9.98 -19.77
C LYS A 188 11.68 11.28 -20.57
N ASP A 189 10.55 11.49 -21.23
CA ASP A 189 10.29 12.68 -22.04
C ASP A 189 10.38 13.97 -21.20
N ARG A 190 9.89 13.92 -19.95
CA ARG A 190 10.03 15.04 -19.02
C ARG A 190 11.48 15.31 -18.63
N ALA A 191 12.28 14.28 -18.40
CA ALA A 191 13.70 14.42 -18.09
C ALA A 191 14.47 15.05 -19.28
N ASP A 192 14.19 14.57 -20.49
CA ASP A 192 14.80 15.05 -21.73
C ASP A 192 14.39 16.51 -22.03
N GLY A 193 13.12 16.85 -21.80
CA GLY A 193 12.60 18.21 -21.95
C GLY A 193 13.20 19.20 -20.95
N ALA A 194 13.42 18.78 -19.69
CA ALA A 194 14.06 19.61 -18.69
C ALA A 194 15.53 19.92 -19.05
N ALA A 195 16.28 18.92 -19.55
CA ALA A 195 17.67 19.09 -19.95
C ALA A 195 17.85 20.13 -21.08
N THR A 196 16.93 20.14 -22.05
CA THR A 196 16.97 21.06 -23.20
C THR A 196 16.72 22.52 -22.78
N SER A 197 15.95 22.76 -21.72
CA SER A 197 15.64 24.12 -21.26
C SER A 197 16.79 24.81 -20.51
N VAL A 198 17.67 24.04 -19.85
CA VAL A 198 18.78 24.58 -19.05
C VAL A 198 19.97 24.96 -19.92
N SER A 199 20.25 24.21 -20.99
CA SER A 199 21.36 24.49 -21.90
C SER A 199 21.18 25.78 -22.71
N ALA A 200 19.94 26.21 -22.95
CA ALA A 200 19.67 27.48 -23.65
C ALA A 200 19.95 28.73 -22.80
N ALA A 201 20.03 28.61 -21.47
CA ALA A 201 20.16 29.74 -20.55
C ALA A 201 21.60 30.04 -20.09
N ASN A 202 22.55 29.11 -20.29
CA ASN A 202 23.93 29.21 -19.75
C ASN A 202 25.01 29.15 -20.86
N ASN A 203 24.87 29.95 -21.91
CA ASN A 203 25.93 30.16 -22.91
C ASN A 203 26.93 31.24 -22.46
N ASP A 204 27.57 31.05 -21.30
CA ASP A 204 28.76 31.81 -20.91
C ASP A 204 29.89 30.85 -20.54
N ASN A 205 30.94 30.93 -21.36
CA ASN A 205 32.17 30.14 -21.42
C ASN A 205 32.71 29.62 -20.07
N ASP A 206 32.68 28.30 -19.86
CA ASP A 206 33.72 27.63 -19.09
C ASP A 206 33.99 26.22 -19.63
N HIS A 207 35.21 26.01 -20.11
CA HIS A 207 35.73 24.78 -20.70
C HIS A 207 36.29 23.90 -19.56
N ASP A 208 35.46 23.06 -18.95
CA ASP A 208 35.97 21.96 -18.13
C ASP A 208 35.39 20.61 -18.62
N HIS A 209 36.32 19.77 -19.08
CA HIS A 209 36.09 18.47 -19.70
C HIS A 209 35.70 17.42 -18.66
N ASP A 210 34.40 17.17 -18.49
CA ASP A 210 33.91 16.01 -17.75
C ASP A 210 32.84 15.25 -18.58
N GLU A 211 33.28 14.68 -19.70
CA GLU A 211 32.39 14.18 -20.77
C GLU A 211 32.00 12.69 -20.69
N ASN A 212 32.35 11.95 -19.64
CA ASN A 212 32.52 10.48 -19.83
C ASN A 212 31.79 9.48 -18.92
N ASN A 213 30.57 9.74 -18.40
CA ASN A 213 29.85 8.65 -17.70
C ASN A 213 28.30 8.63 -17.71
N ASN A 214 27.61 9.36 -18.60
CA ASN A 214 26.13 9.49 -18.56
C ASN A 214 25.32 8.47 -19.40
N ASN A 215 25.92 7.41 -19.94
CA ASN A 215 25.24 6.52 -20.88
C ASN A 215 24.37 5.41 -20.25
N ASN A 216 24.07 5.44 -18.94
CA ASN A 216 23.09 4.52 -18.37
C ASN A 216 21.69 5.17 -18.25
N PRO A 217 20.79 5.00 -19.24
CA PRO A 217 19.46 5.60 -19.24
C PRO A 217 18.54 5.11 -18.10
N GLN A 218 18.98 4.16 -17.27
CA GLN A 218 18.19 3.65 -16.16
C GLN A 218 18.34 4.47 -14.86
N HIS A 219 19.36 5.33 -14.76
CA HIS A 219 19.60 6.19 -13.58
C HIS A 219 19.05 7.62 -13.74
N LEU A 220 18.02 7.81 -14.57
CA LEU A 220 17.38 9.10 -14.72
C LEU A 220 16.82 9.55 -13.35
N ARG A 221 17.37 10.63 -12.80
CA ARG A 221 16.81 11.34 -11.64
C ARG A 221 15.56 12.11 -12.06
N VAL A 222 14.53 11.39 -12.50
CA VAL A 222 13.31 12.03 -13.00
C VAL A 222 12.50 12.66 -11.87
N ARG A 223 12.68 12.16 -10.64
CA ARG A 223 11.94 12.62 -9.48
C ARG A 223 12.82 13.47 -8.58
N LYS A 224 12.27 14.60 -8.14
CA LYS A 224 12.85 15.46 -7.12
C LYS A 224 12.89 14.71 -5.80
N SER A 225 14.07 14.54 -5.23
CA SER A 225 14.21 14.11 -3.84
C SER A 225 14.10 15.31 -2.91
N ILE A 226 13.22 15.21 -1.91
CA ILE A 226 13.15 16.18 -0.81
C ILE A 226 13.57 15.52 0.50
N ARG A 227 14.14 16.34 1.38
CA ARG A 227 14.73 15.92 2.66
C ARG A 227 13.73 16.22 3.77
N VAL A 228 13.40 15.23 4.59
CA VAL A 228 12.42 15.38 5.67
C VAL A 228 13.01 14.94 7.00
N GLN A 229 12.97 15.83 7.99
CA GLN A 229 13.38 15.54 9.36
C GLN A 229 12.24 14.87 10.13
N GLY A 230 12.55 13.82 10.88
CA GLY A 230 11.62 13.20 11.83
C GLY A 230 11.21 14.19 12.92
N GLU A 231 9.97 14.11 13.37
CA GLU A 231 9.36 15.15 14.22
C GLU A 231 9.81 15.05 15.68
N THR A 232 10.06 13.84 16.17
CA THR A 232 10.25 13.61 17.62
C THR A 232 11.60 12.96 17.90
N PRO A 233 12.57 13.69 18.47
CA PRO A 233 13.84 13.10 18.89
C PRO A 233 13.61 12.09 20.01
N VAL A 234 14.29 10.94 19.94
CA VAL A 234 14.27 9.94 21.00
C VAL A 234 15.45 10.20 21.94
N PRO A 235 15.23 10.30 23.27
CA PRO A 235 16.32 10.56 24.22
C PRO A 235 17.49 9.57 24.06
N PRO A 236 18.75 10.04 24.10
CA PRO A 236 19.93 9.20 23.86
C PRO A 236 19.99 7.94 24.74
N GLU A 237 19.62 8.05 26.01
CA GLU A 237 19.58 6.91 26.94
C GLU A 237 18.54 5.85 26.51
N LEU A 238 17.40 6.28 25.97
CA LEU A 238 16.38 5.36 25.45
C LEU A 238 16.84 4.72 24.13
N CYS A 239 17.49 5.48 23.24
CA CYS A 239 18.13 4.95 22.04
C CYS A 239 19.17 3.87 22.39
N LYS A 240 20.01 4.11 23.39
CA LYS A 240 21.03 3.17 23.87
C LYS A 240 20.39 1.90 24.45
N ALA A 241 19.36 2.04 25.29
CA ALA A 241 18.64 0.91 25.87
C ALA A 241 17.97 0.05 24.77
N LEU A 242 17.28 0.69 23.82
CA LEU A 242 16.67 0.04 22.66
C LEU A 242 17.71 -0.69 21.80
N LEU A 243 18.82 -0.03 21.47
CA LEU A 243 19.88 -0.61 20.65
C LEU A 243 20.51 -1.83 21.32
N SER A 244 20.72 -1.78 22.63
CA SER A 244 21.20 -2.93 23.41
C SER A 244 20.25 -4.13 23.30
N GLU A 245 18.96 -3.90 23.49
CA GLU A 245 17.94 -4.96 23.41
C GLU A 245 17.77 -5.48 21.98
N LEU A 246 17.86 -4.62 20.97
CA LEU A 246 17.82 -5.00 19.55
C LEU A 246 19.03 -5.85 19.14
N LYS A 247 20.22 -5.55 19.68
CA LYS A 247 21.41 -6.38 19.50
C LYS A 247 21.23 -7.75 20.14
N ALA A 248 20.72 -7.82 21.37
CA ALA A 248 20.41 -9.08 22.05
C ALA A 248 19.36 -9.91 21.29
N TRP A 249 18.27 -9.27 20.83
CA TRP A 249 17.26 -9.90 19.98
C TRP A 249 17.87 -10.52 18.73
N ARG A 250 18.71 -9.77 18.01
CA ARG A 250 19.35 -10.26 16.79
C ARG A 250 20.27 -11.46 17.06
N GLN A 251 21.05 -11.42 18.13
CA GLN A 251 21.92 -12.52 18.53
C GLN A 251 21.12 -13.81 18.81
N GLN A 252 19.96 -13.69 19.46
CA GLN A 252 19.09 -14.83 19.76
C GLN A 252 18.33 -15.35 18.52
N GLN A 253 17.87 -14.44 17.66
CA GLN A 253 17.02 -14.75 16.51
C GLN A 253 17.81 -15.29 15.31
N GLY A 254 19.06 -14.86 15.13
CA GLY A 254 19.87 -15.13 13.95
C GLY A 254 19.30 -14.51 12.66
N ASN A 255 19.64 -15.11 11.52
CA ASN A 255 19.21 -14.66 10.18
C ASN A 255 17.81 -15.18 9.81
N LEU A 256 16.85 -15.08 10.74
CA LEU A 256 15.48 -15.51 10.49
C LEU A 256 14.64 -14.34 9.96
N ASN A 257 14.36 -14.38 8.66
CA ASN A 257 13.41 -13.47 8.03
C ASN A 257 12.03 -14.14 7.88
N THR A 258 11.08 -13.77 8.75
CA THR A 258 9.72 -14.33 8.69
C THR A 258 8.86 -13.73 7.56
N ARG A 259 9.38 -12.77 6.78
CA ARG A 259 8.69 -12.13 5.65
C ARG A 259 9.58 -12.10 4.40
N PRO A 260 9.61 -13.19 3.61
CA PRO A 260 10.49 -13.31 2.43
C PRO A 260 10.29 -12.23 1.36
N SER A 261 9.15 -11.53 1.39
CA SER A 261 8.87 -10.41 0.48
C SER A 261 9.63 -9.12 0.84
N ILE A 262 10.40 -9.10 1.92
CA ILE A 262 11.17 -7.94 2.40
C ILE A 262 12.65 -8.29 2.42
N LYS A 263 13.50 -7.39 1.92
CA LYS A 263 14.96 -7.52 1.90
C LYS A 263 15.57 -7.18 3.26
N ALA A 264 15.30 -8.00 4.27
CA ALA A 264 15.85 -7.87 5.62
C ALA A 264 16.59 -9.15 6.02
N THR A 265 17.65 -8.99 6.82
CA THR A 265 18.41 -10.13 7.39
C THR A 265 17.61 -10.81 8.50
N SER A 266 16.97 -10.02 9.36
CA SER A 266 16.11 -10.52 10.45
C SER A 266 14.84 -9.69 10.51
N TYR A 267 13.71 -10.36 10.77
CA TYR A 267 12.39 -9.73 10.80
C TYR A 267 11.49 -10.37 11.86
N LEU A 268 10.83 -9.54 12.68
CA LEU A 268 9.90 -9.94 13.73
C LEU A 268 8.69 -9.00 13.72
N ILE A 269 7.48 -9.55 13.95
CA ILE A 269 6.29 -8.76 14.26
C ILE A 269 5.81 -9.14 15.66
N LEU A 270 5.59 -8.11 16.47
CA LEU A 270 4.90 -8.15 17.76
C LEU A 270 3.55 -7.46 17.61
N ARG A 271 2.51 -8.02 18.23
CA ARG A 271 1.16 -7.43 18.24
C ARG A 271 0.82 -6.95 19.65
N SER A 272 0.12 -5.84 19.76
CA SER A 272 -0.27 -5.32 21.07
C SER A 272 -1.17 -6.33 21.81
N PRO A 273 -1.03 -6.50 23.13
CA PRO A 273 -1.89 -7.39 23.89
C PRO A 273 -3.39 -7.11 23.68
N SER A 274 -3.78 -5.83 23.60
CA SER A 274 -5.16 -5.40 23.33
C SER A 274 -5.66 -5.92 21.97
N SER A 275 -4.85 -5.79 20.92
CA SER A 275 -5.23 -6.26 19.57
C SER A 275 -5.37 -7.79 19.47
N ILE A 276 -4.61 -8.53 20.29
CA ILE A 276 -4.71 -10.00 20.37
C ILE A 276 -6.05 -10.39 21.02
N HIS A 277 -6.48 -9.63 22.04
CA HIS A 277 -7.75 -9.85 22.71
C HIS A 277 -8.94 -9.56 21.77
N GLU A 278 -8.93 -8.42 21.08
CA GLU A 278 -9.97 -8.04 20.09
C GLU A 278 -10.10 -9.07 18.96
N SER A 279 -8.96 -9.56 18.46
CA SER A 279 -8.93 -10.60 17.42
C SER A 279 -9.59 -11.90 17.92
N THR A 280 -9.41 -12.22 19.21
CA THR A 280 -10.01 -13.41 19.82
C THR A 280 -11.53 -13.26 19.95
N LEU A 281 -12.00 -12.09 20.43
CA LEU A 281 -13.43 -11.79 20.52
C LEU A 281 -14.12 -11.83 19.15
N THR A 282 -13.48 -11.28 18.11
CA THR A 282 -14.02 -11.27 16.75
C THR A 282 -14.21 -12.69 16.21
N VAL A 283 -13.23 -13.58 16.45
CA VAL A 283 -13.32 -14.98 16.03
C VAL A 283 -14.43 -15.71 16.78
N GLN A 284 -14.56 -15.51 18.09
CA GLN A 284 -15.64 -16.09 18.89
C GLN A 284 -17.02 -15.63 18.40
N GLN A 285 -17.19 -14.33 18.14
CA GLN A 285 -18.44 -13.79 17.57
C GLN A 285 -18.75 -14.36 16.18
N GLN A 286 -17.73 -14.58 15.34
CA GLN A 286 -17.93 -15.20 14.04
C GLN A 286 -18.33 -16.68 14.15
N GLN A 287 -17.72 -17.42 15.09
CA GLN A 287 -18.08 -18.81 15.37
C GLN A 287 -19.51 -18.91 15.91
N HIS A 288 -19.90 -18.03 16.82
CA HIS A 288 -21.27 -17.96 17.33
C HIS A 288 -22.28 -17.70 16.21
N ARG A 289 -22.00 -16.75 15.30
CA ARG A 289 -22.88 -16.46 14.15
C ARG A 289 -23.00 -17.64 13.20
N ARG A 290 -21.91 -18.37 12.94
CA ARG A 290 -21.96 -19.60 12.12
C ARG A 290 -22.78 -20.68 12.80
N LYS A 291 -22.58 -20.90 14.10
CA LYS A 291 -23.36 -21.87 14.88
C LYS A 291 -24.86 -21.56 14.81
N GLN A 292 -25.26 -20.29 14.97
CA GLN A 292 -26.65 -19.87 14.82
C GLN A 292 -27.19 -20.10 13.40
N GLN A 293 -26.38 -19.86 12.36
CA GLN A 293 -26.76 -20.11 10.97
C GLN A 293 -26.93 -21.60 10.68
N ASP A 294 -26.04 -22.43 11.21
CA ASP A 294 -26.10 -23.90 11.07
C ASP A 294 -27.27 -24.47 11.86
N GLU A 295 -27.53 -24.01 13.09
CA GLU A 295 -28.72 -24.37 13.88
C GLU A 295 -30.02 -24.00 13.15
N HIS A 296 -30.07 -22.80 12.56
CA HIS A 296 -31.23 -22.37 11.75
C HIS A 296 -31.36 -23.18 10.45
N ARG A 297 -30.25 -23.59 9.83
CA ARG A 297 -30.24 -24.46 8.65
C ARG A 297 -30.73 -25.86 8.99
N ASN A 298 -30.25 -26.44 10.10
CA ASN A 298 -30.64 -27.75 10.57
C ASN A 298 -32.12 -27.77 10.96
N ARG A 299 -32.61 -26.75 11.67
CA ARG A 299 -34.04 -26.61 11.99
C ARG A 299 -34.92 -26.63 10.72
N ARG A 300 -34.48 -25.96 9.64
CA ARG A 300 -35.18 -26.00 8.34
C ARG A 300 -35.08 -27.35 7.61
N GLN A 301 -34.08 -28.17 7.92
CA GLN A 301 -33.96 -29.52 7.38
C GLN A 301 -34.79 -30.51 8.19
N GLU A 302 -34.78 -30.40 9.52
CA GLU A 302 -35.64 -31.19 10.42
C GLU A 302 -37.14 -30.92 10.18
N GLU A 303 -37.53 -29.68 9.89
CA GLU A 303 -38.90 -29.36 9.44
C GLU A 303 -39.29 -30.02 8.11
N LYS A 304 -38.31 -30.46 7.30
CA LYS A 304 -38.54 -31.17 6.03
C LYS A 304 -38.40 -32.67 6.14
N GLU A 305 -37.68 -33.16 7.15
CA GLU A 305 -37.33 -34.56 7.36
C GLU A 305 -37.93 -35.01 8.70
N GLY A 306 -39.26 -35.10 8.73
CA GLY A 306 -39.96 -35.78 9.81
C GLY A 306 -39.56 -37.25 9.87
N ASP A 307 -39.25 -37.70 11.09
CA ASP A 307 -39.05 -39.08 11.55
C ASP A 307 -37.87 -39.87 10.97
N SER A 308 -36.72 -39.84 11.68
CA SER A 308 -36.04 -41.06 12.18
C SER A 308 -34.73 -40.81 12.95
N ALA A 309 -34.75 -41.22 14.22
CA ALA A 309 -33.70 -41.84 15.05
C ALA A 309 -32.41 -41.09 15.45
N SER A 310 -32.20 -41.14 16.79
CA SER A 310 -31.09 -40.64 17.61
C SER A 310 -29.90 -41.61 17.65
N ASN A 311 -28.66 -41.10 17.73
CA ASN A 311 -27.65 -41.77 18.58
C ASN A 311 -26.45 -40.90 18.99
N ASN A 312 -25.97 -41.23 20.20
CA ASN A 312 -24.88 -40.65 20.99
C ASN A 312 -23.47 -40.88 20.38
N ASN A 313 -22.47 -40.02 20.67
CA ASN A 313 -21.31 -40.41 21.50
C ASN A 313 -20.32 -39.26 21.81
N SER A 314 -19.58 -39.45 22.90
CA SER A 314 -18.73 -38.51 23.64
C SER A 314 -17.22 -38.68 23.46
N ASN A 315 -16.51 -37.66 23.96
CA ASN A 315 -15.20 -37.66 24.64
C ASN A 315 -13.90 -37.84 23.86
N ASN A 316 -13.12 -36.74 23.79
CA ASN A 316 -11.65 -36.80 23.88
C ASN A 316 -11.05 -35.45 24.34
N THR A 317 -10.35 -35.42 25.48
CA THR A 317 -9.79 -34.18 26.08
C THR A 317 -8.40 -34.40 26.68
N SER A 318 -7.37 -33.85 26.02
CA SER A 318 -6.12 -33.41 26.69
C SER A 318 -5.34 -32.45 25.77
N ASN A 319 -4.76 -31.40 26.36
CA ASN A 319 -4.19 -30.17 25.73
C ASN A 319 -5.21 -29.12 25.28
N ILE A 320 -6.09 -28.72 26.19
CA ILE A 320 -7.04 -27.64 25.97
C ILE A 320 -6.36 -26.31 26.35
N PRO A 321 -6.13 -25.38 25.41
CA PRO A 321 -5.77 -24.00 25.77
C PRO A 321 -6.81 -23.43 26.74
N PRO A 322 -6.50 -22.40 27.56
CA PRO A 322 -7.53 -21.71 28.34
C PRO A 322 -8.70 -21.41 27.42
N THR A 323 -9.90 -21.85 27.83
CA THR A 323 -11.05 -22.17 26.96
C THR A 323 -11.55 -21.01 26.10
N SER A 324 -11.04 -19.79 26.30
CA SER A 324 -11.40 -18.60 25.54
C SER A 324 -10.43 -18.21 24.40
N MET A 325 -9.16 -18.64 24.39
CA MET A 325 -8.18 -18.11 23.42
C MET A 325 -7.87 -19.03 22.24
N SER A 326 -7.80 -18.45 21.04
CA SER A 326 -7.32 -19.19 19.85
C SER A 326 -5.84 -19.57 19.98
N ARG A 327 -5.44 -20.71 19.41
CA ARG A 327 -4.03 -21.15 19.38
C ARG A 327 -3.09 -20.09 18.77
N ARG A 328 -3.58 -19.32 17.79
CA ARG A 328 -2.81 -18.23 17.17
C ARG A 328 -2.60 -17.07 18.15
N ALA A 329 -3.68 -16.61 18.80
CA ALA A 329 -3.62 -15.54 19.79
C ALA A 329 -2.69 -15.91 20.95
N PHE A 330 -2.75 -17.16 21.42
CA PHE A 330 -1.84 -17.65 22.46
C PHE A 330 -0.37 -17.64 22.03
N LYS A 331 -0.05 -18.05 20.79
CA LYS A 331 1.31 -17.97 20.24
C LYS A 331 1.80 -16.52 20.10
N GLU A 332 0.92 -15.60 19.69
CA GLU A 332 1.24 -14.17 19.59
C GLU A 332 1.50 -13.57 20.98
N LEU A 333 0.69 -13.91 22.00
CA LEU A 333 0.89 -13.47 23.38
C LEU A 333 2.20 -13.99 23.96
N LYS A 334 2.49 -15.30 23.80
CA LYS A 334 3.76 -15.89 24.23
C LYS A 334 4.97 -15.29 23.51
N ARG A 335 4.79 -14.83 22.28
CA ARG A 335 5.84 -14.13 21.53
C ARG A 335 6.11 -12.75 22.12
N VAL A 336 5.08 -11.97 22.44
CA VAL A 336 5.25 -10.67 23.12
C VAL A 336 5.91 -10.86 24.48
N GLU A 337 5.48 -11.86 25.26
CA GLU A 337 6.06 -12.17 26.57
C GLU A 337 7.56 -12.49 26.48
N ARG A 338 7.98 -13.24 25.44
CA ARG A 338 9.39 -13.52 25.19
C ARG A 338 10.22 -12.26 24.94
N TYR A 339 9.64 -11.26 24.29
CA TYR A 339 10.31 -10.01 23.92
C TYR A 339 9.75 -8.82 24.72
N ARG A 340 9.39 -9.05 25.99
CA ARG A 340 8.71 -8.07 26.84
C ARG A 340 9.52 -6.78 27.01
N THR A 341 10.81 -6.90 27.31
CA THR A 341 11.71 -5.75 27.48
C THR A 341 11.76 -4.88 26.22
N LEU A 342 11.93 -5.49 25.04
CA LEU A 342 11.92 -4.78 23.76
C LEU A 342 10.57 -4.08 23.51
N TRP A 343 9.46 -4.77 23.77
CA TRP A 343 8.13 -4.20 23.63
C TRP A 343 7.94 -2.99 24.55
N ASP A 344 8.31 -3.10 25.83
CA ASP A 344 8.14 -2.02 26.80
C ASP A 344 9.01 -0.80 26.47
N LEU A 345 10.27 -1.00 26.05
CA LEU A 345 11.14 0.09 25.59
C LEU A 345 10.60 0.75 24.32
N ALA A 346 10.15 -0.05 23.35
CA ALA A 346 9.56 0.48 22.12
C ALA A 346 8.27 1.26 22.41
N THR A 347 7.46 0.80 23.37
CA THR A 347 6.25 1.49 23.84
C THR A 347 6.60 2.83 24.48
N LYS A 348 7.64 2.88 25.32
CA LYS A 348 8.14 4.14 25.90
C LYS A 348 8.60 5.12 24.84
N ALA A 349 9.24 4.64 23.77
CA ALA A 349 9.66 5.52 22.69
C ALA A 349 8.46 6.11 21.95
N ILE A 350 7.49 5.29 21.54
CA ILE A 350 6.34 5.82 20.80
C ILE A 350 5.48 6.77 21.66
N GLN A 351 5.41 6.59 22.97
CA GLN A 351 4.74 7.54 23.88
C GLN A 351 5.25 8.98 23.78
N LEU A 352 6.47 9.20 23.28
CA LEU A 352 6.99 10.56 23.04
C LEU A 352 6.17 11.35 22.03
N VAL A 353 5.37 10.69 21.17
CA VAL A 353 4.49 11.38 20.21
C VAL A 353 3.12 11.74 20.78
N GLU A 354 2.81 11.34 22.02
CA GLU A 354 1.50 11.56 22.65
C GLU A 354 1.08 13.04 22.66
N GLY A 355 2.04 13.96 22.80
CA GLY A 355 1.78 15.40 22.82
C GLY A 355 1.27 15.99 21.49
N HIS A 356 1.44 15.31 20.35
CA HIS A 356 1.01 15.81 19.04
C HIS A 356 0.28 14.77 18.17
N ASP A 357 0.26 13.49 18.56
CA ASP A 357 -0.49 12.44 17.87
C ASP A 357 -1.07 11.40 18.85
N PRO A 358 -1.95 11.80 19.79
CA PRO A 358 -2.54 10.90 20.78
C PRO A 358 -3.40 9.80 20.14
N ASP A 359 -4.06 10.10 19.01
CA ASP A 359 -4.91 9.14 18.29
C ASP A 359 -4.09 7.96 17.75
N PHE A 360 -2.85 8.21 17.31
CA PHE A 360 -1.97 7.14 16.87
C PHE A 360 -1.56 6.22 18.03
N ILE A 361 -1.26 6.77 19.22
CA ILE A 361 -0.92 5.99 20.42
C ILE A 361 -2.03 5.02 20.80
N GLN A 362 -3.28 5.47 20.67
CA GLN A 362 -4.45 4.65 20.99
C GLN A 362 -4.72 3.57 19.94
N SER A 363 -4.31 3.79 18.69
CA SER A 363 -4.68 2.93 17.56
C SER A 363 -3.58 1.99 17.07
N PHE A 364 -2.30 2.23 17.38
CA PHE A 364 -1.24 1.33 16.94
C PHE A 364 -1.40 -0.06 17.59
N SER A 365 -1.28 -1.10 16.79
CA SER A 365 -1.61 -2.47 17.20
C SER A 365 -0.50 -3.46 16.90
N ALA A 366 0.54 -3.03 16.19
CA ALA A 366 1.65 -3.88 15.81
C ALA A 366 2.97 -3.10 15.78
N LEU A 367 4.04 -3.84 16.04
CA LEU A 367 5.42 -3.39 15.96
C LEU A 367 6.19 -4.37 15.05
N ALA A 368 6.70 -3.87 13.94
CA ALA A 368 7.68 -4.60 13.13
C ALA A 368 9.09 -4.22 13.57
N VAL A 369 9.90 -5.22 13.84
CA VAL A 369 11.30 -5.11 14.25
C VAL A 369 12.14 -5.73 13.14
N THR A 370 13.09 -4.96 12.60
CA THR A 370 13.92 -5.41 11.48
C THR A 370 15.40 -5.10 11.71
N TYR A 371 16.25 -5.95 11.14
CA TYR A 371 17.69 -5.71 11.02
C TYR A 371 18.12 -5.88 9.56
N GLY A 372 18.96 -4.95 9.08
CA GLY A 372 19.53 -5.02 7.73
C GLY A 372 18.50 -4.81 6.61
N PHE A 373 17.37 -4.16 6.89
CA PHE A 373 16.36 -3.89 5.87
C PHE A 373 16.85 -2.82 4.89
N LYS A 374 16.88 -3.10 3.58
CA LYS A 374 17.34 -2.20 2.50
C LYS A 374 16.42 -2.27 1.28
N GLY A 375 16.21 -1.14 0.60
CA GLY A 375 15.45 -1.06 -0.64
C GLY A 375 14.04 -1.61 -0.50
N SER A 376 13.64 -2.42 -1.49
CA SER A 376 12.35 -3.11 -1.52
C SER A 376 11.14 -2.17 -1.62
N PRO A 377 10.94 -1.45 -2.74
CA PRO A 377 9.71 -0.68 -2.94
C PRO A 377 8.47 -1.55 -2.79
N HIS A 378 7.59 -1.16 -1.86
CA HIS A 378 6.34 -1.85 -1.55
C HIS A 378 5.27 -0.93 -0.96
N ILE A 379 4.05 -1.45 -0.87
CA ILE A 379 2.93 -0.90 -0.08
C ILE A 379 2.55 -1.95 0.95
N ASP A 380 2.40 -1.55 2.20
CA ASP A 380 2.10 -2.47 3.28
C ASP A 380 0.60 -2.77 3.35
N LYS A 381 0.22 -3.94 2.83
CA LYS A 381 -1.18 -4.39 2.76
C LYS A 381 -1.89 -4.53 4.11
N GLN A 382 -1.12 -4.69 5.19
CA GLN A 382 -1.67 -4.82 6.54
C GLN A 382 -1.76 -3.47 7.25
N ASN A 383 -1.12 -2.43 6.71
CA ASN A 383 -1.16 -1.11 7.28
C ASN A 383 -2.42 -0.39 6.78
N THR A 384 -3.26 0.07 7.71
CA THR A 384 -4.51 0.76 7.38
C THR A 384 -4.33 2.28 7.29
N GLY A 385 -3.16 2.80 7.68
CA GLY A 385 -2.92 4.24 7.76
C GLY A 385 -1.44 4.63 7.86
N PRO A 386 -1.18 5.80 8.46
CA PRO A 386 0.17 6.19 8.85
C PRO A 386 0.84 5.19 9.80
N PHE A 387 2.16 5.15 9.76
CA PHE A 387 3.03 4.43 10.68
C PHE A 387 4.10 5.39 11.21
N TYR A 388 4.63 5.10 12.39
CA TYR A 388 5.86 5.73 12.88
C TYR A 388 7.04 4.79 12.68
N GLY A 389 8.15 5.34 12.19
CA GLY A 389 9.41 4.64 12.04
C GLY A 389 10.49 5.24 12.93
N LEU A 390 11.29 4.37 13.56
CA LEU A 390 12.53 4.68 14.26
C LEU A 390 13.61 3.74 13.74
N SER A 391 14.80 4.25 13.47
CA SER A 391 16.00 3.47 13.17
C SER A 391 17.13 3.81 14.12
N LEU A 392 17.94 2.79 14.43
CA LEU A 392 19.03 2.83 15.40
C LEU A 392 20.22 2.05 14.88
N GLY A 393 21.38 2.29 15.48
CA GLY A 393 22.64 1.64 15.14
C GLY A 393 23.64 2.61 14.52
N ASP A 394 24.75 2.05 14.07
CA ASP A 394 25.86 2.78 13.46
C ASP A 394 25.83 2.48 11.96
N PHE A 395 25.19 3.37 11.20
CA PHE A 395 25.06 3.26 9.76
C PHE A 395 25.24 4.62 9.09
N THR A 396 25.82 4.59 7.89
CA THR A 396 26.13 5.77 7.08
C THR A 396 25.81 5.53 5.62
N ALA A 397 25.92 6.55 4.77
CA ALA A 397 25.52 6.43 3.38
C ALA A 397 26.53 5.49 2.74
N THR A 398 26.05 4.70 1.77
CA THR A 398 26.97 4.23 0.75
C THR A 398 27.68 5.45 0.18
N HIS A 399 28.98 5.55 0.39
CA HIS A 399 29.80 6.53 -0.29
C HIS A 399 29.65 6.24 -1.78
N ASP A 400 28.79 6.99 -2.45
CA ASP A 400 28.94 7.16 -3.86
C ASP A 400 30.25 7.94 -4.00
N ASN A 401 31.28 7.28 -4.57
CA ASN A 401 32.50 7.96 -5.02
C ASN A 401 32.20 9.01 -6.10
N ASP A 402 30.95 9.04 -6.55
CA ASP A 402 30.40 10.04 -7.42
C ASP A 402 30.02 11.26 -6.59
N ASN A 403 30.51 12.45 -6.95
CA ASN A 403 30.16 13.77 -6.36
C ASN A 403 28.66 14.13 -6.53
N SER A 404 27.83 13.12 -6.78
CA SER A 404 26.43 13.16 -7.04
C SER A 404 25.68 13.61 -5.79
N SER A 405 25.07 14.77 -5.89
CA SER A 405 24.31 15.49 -4.87
C SER A 405 23.13 14.74 -4.20
N SER A 406 22.91 13.43 -4.43
CA SER A 406 21.96 12.60 -3.66
C SER A 406 22.55 12.16 -2.33
N LYS A 407 23.12 13.10 -1.57
CA LYS A 407 23.56 12.84 -0.21
C LYS A 407 22.31 12.66 0.66
N CYS A 408 21.91 11.40 0.89
CA CYS A 408 20.93 11.10 1.92
C CYS A 408 21.43 11.67 3.25
N VAL A 409 20.54 12.39 3.93
CA VAL A 409 20.88 13.52 4.80
C VAL A 409 21.60 13.14 6.09
N ASN A 410 21.62 11.87 6.47
CA ASN A 410 22.32 11.35 7.64
C ASN A 410 23.15 10.12 7.29
N GLY A 411 23.63 10.04 6.06
CA GLY A 411 24.29 8.83 5.63
C GLY A 411 23.30 7.70 5.34
N GLY A 412 22.37 7.89 4.41
CA GLY A 412 21.56 6.78 3.91
C GLY A 412 20.53 6.23 4.90
N GLY A 413 19.90 5.11 4.55
CA GLY A 413 18.98 4.39 5.46
C GLY A 413 17.70 5.13 5.83
N CYS A 414 17.37 6.24 5.16
CA CYS A 414 16.11 6.96 5.26
C CYS A 414 14.96 6.10 4.76
N VAL A 415 13.76 6.32 5.31
CA VAL A 415 12.52 5.81 4.70
C VAL A 415 12.18 6.74 3.54
N CYS A 416 12.25 6.20 2.33
CA CYS A 416 11.83 6.90 1.13
C CYS A 416 10.35 6.62 0.89
N VAL A 417 9.55 7.66 0.75
CA VAL A 417 8.12 7.54 0.43
C VAL A 417 7.77 8.44 -0.75
N GLU A 418 6.97 7.91 -1.66
CA GLU A 418 6.45 8.68 -2.79
C GLU A 418 5.46 9.74 -2.29
N ALA A 419 5.82 11.02 -2.42
CA ALA A 419 4.98 12.14 -2.00
C ALA A 419 3.96 12.50 -3.09
N ASP A 420 4.40 12.48 -4.35
CA ASP A 420 3.59 12.68 -5.53
C ASP A 420 4.28 11.99 -6.74
N ALA A 421 3.74 12.21 -7.94
CA ALA A 421 4.26 11.61 -9.16
C ALA A 421 5.75 11.94 -9.42
N PHE A 422 6.19 13.13 -9.02
CA PHE A 422 7.48 13.71 -9.34
C PHE A 422 8.38 13.92 -8.11
N THR A 423 7.89 13.61 -6.91
CA THR A 423 8.61 13.88 -5.66
C THR A 423 8.72 12.64 -4.78
N VAL A 424 9.93 12.38 -4.28
CA VAL A 424 10.21 11.36 -3.25
C VAL A 424 10.71 12.04 -1.99
N ALA A 425 10.06 11.79 -0.87
CA ALA A 425 10.49 12.26 0.43
C ALA A 425 11.44 11.25 1.07
N HIS A 426 12.65 11.68 1.40
CA HIS A 426 13.63 10.92 2.19
C HIS A 426 13.48 11.32 3.65
N VAL A 427 12.73 10.52 4.39
CA VAL A 427 12.38 10.75 5.79
C VAL A 427 13.42 10.13 6.70
N SER A 428 14.13 10.98 7.45
CA SER A 428 15.09 10.52 8.45
C SER A 428 14.35 9.90 9.64
N THR A 429 14.81 8.71 10.03
CA THR A 429 14.29 7.98 11.20
C THR A 429 15.40 7.65 12.19
N HIS A 430 16.65 8.08 11.93
CA HIS A 430 17.79 7.69 12.75
C HIS A 430 17.78 8.48 14.05
N ASN A 431 17.51 7.82 15.19
CA ASN A 431 17.29 8.45 16.50
C ASN A 431 16.07 9.39 16.59
N PHE A 432 15.21 9.42 15.57
CA PHE A 432 13.97 10.19 15.54
C PHE A 432 12.80 9.28 15.20
N LEU A 433 11.65 9.53 15.84
CA LEU A 433 10.37 9.02 15.39
C LEU A 433 9.87 9.90 14.26
N ALA A 434 9.62 9.29 13.10
CA ALA A 434 9.07 9.95 11.94
C ALA A 434 7.83 9.23 11.44
N LYS A 435 6.81 10.00 11.06
CA LYS A 435 5.53 9.47 10.58
C LYS A 435 5.49 9.46 9.06
N CYS A 436 5.14 8.31 8.49
CA CYS A 436 4.97 8.09 7.05
C CYS A 436 3.65 7.35 6.81
N ASP A 437 3.04 7.53 5.65
CA ASP A 437 1.84 6.78 5.27
C ASP A 437 2.19 5.54 4.46
N GLY A 438 2.03 4.36 5.08
CA GLY A 438 2.41 3.06 4.49
C GLY A 438 1.53 2.60 3.33
N ARG A 439 0.51 3.40 2.97
CA ARG A 439 -0.35 3.19 1.80
C ARG A 439 0.25 3.78 0.52
N TYR A 440 1.28 4.61 0.64
CA TYR A 440 2.10 5.04 -0.49
C TYR A 440 3.27 4.07 -0.68
N PRO A 441 3.79 3.89 -1.90
CA PRO A 441 5.02 3.16 -2.13
C PRO A 441 6.15 3.74 -1.29
N HIS A 442 6.82 2.86 -0.56
CA HIS A 442 7.95 3.22 0.25
C HIS A 442 9.02 2.12 0.26
N TRP A 443 10.24 2.54 0.60
CA TRP A 443 11.43 1.69 0.70
C TRP A 443 12.42 2.31 1.68
N VAL A 444 13.53 1.62 1.95
CA VAL A 444 14.66 2.19 2.68
C VAL A 444 15.78 2.49 1.70
N SER A 445 16.26 3.73 1.66
CA SER A 445 17.45 4.12 0.85
C SER A 445 18.68 3.30 1.25
N ASP A 446 19.64 3.20 0.34
CA ASP A 446 20.88 2.47 0.61
C ASP A 446 21.67 3.07 1.79
N TYR A 447 22.46 2.21 2.45
CA TYR A 447 23.35 2.55 3.57
C TYR A 447 24.41 1.46 3.75
N GLN A 448 25.43 1.76 4.55
CA GLN A 448 26.43 0.83 5.07
C GLN A 448 26.37 0.78 6.60
N GLY A 449 26.86 -0.30 7.20
CA GLY A 449 26.87 -0.48 8.65
C GLY A 449 25.65 -1.22 9.22
N GLU A 450 25.43 -1.07 10.53
CA GLU A 450 24.42 -1.78 11.30
C GLU A 450 23.17 -0.92 11.50
N ARG A 451 22.09 -1.29 10.81
CA ARG A 451 20.79 -0.62 10.95
C ARG A 451 19.72 -1.55 11.51
N TYR A 452 19.13 -1.13 12.60
CA TYR A 452 17.92 -1.68 13.17
C TYR A 452 16.76 -0.73 12.91
N SER A 453 15.54 -1.24 12.78
CA SER A 453 14.36 -0.39 12.78
C SER A 453 13.16 -0.97 13.51
N LEU A 454 12.38 -0.06 14.06
CA LEU A 454 11.10 -0.25 14.73
C LEU A 454 10.05 0.51 13.93
N ILE A 455 9.03 -0.21 13.42
CA ILE A 455 7.91 0.36 12.70
C ILE A 455 6.63 0.08 13.48
N TYR A 456 6.00 1.14 13.97
CA TYR A 456 4.73 1.12 14.70
C TYR A 456 3.59 1.34 13.72
N TYR A 457 2.60 0.45 13.68
CA TYR A 457 1.48 0.60 12.74
C TYR A 457 0.19 -0.02 13.28
N ALA A 458 -0.93 0.45 12.74
CA ALA A 458 -2.25 -0.09 13.00
C ALA A 458 -2.61 -1.14 11.94
N THR A 459 -3.23 -2.24 12.38
CA THR A 459 -3.69 -3.31 11.49
C THR A 459 -5.23 -3.38 11.41
N SER A 460 -5.92 -2.24 11.53
CA SER A 460 -7.36 -2.20 11.86
C SER A 460 -8.17 -3.27 11.13
N THR A 461 -8.97 -4.00 11.91
CA THR A 461 -9.88 -5.04 11.42
C THR A 461 -11.24 -4.44 11.04
N SER A 462 -11.51 -3.20 11.45
CA SER A 462 -12.75 -2.49 11.21
C SER A 462 -12.75 -1.90 9.81
N LYS A 463 -13.69 -2.35 8.97
CA LYS A 463 -13.93 -1.76 7.63
C LYS A 463 -14.34 -0.29 7.70
N HIS A 464 -14.77 0.20 8.87
CA HIS A 464 -15.29 1.54 9.04
C HIS A 464 -14.18 2.58 9.31
N ASP A 465 -12.94 2.14 9.59
CA ASP A 465 -11.83 3.02 9.93
C ASP A 465 -11.00 3.40 8.69
N PHE A 466 -11.50 3.14 7.48
CA PHE A 466 -10.78 3.52 6.27
C PHE A 466 -10.85 5.04 6.08
N ILE A 467 -9.82 5.73 6.56
CA ILE A 467 -9.56 7.13 6.25
C ILE A 467 -8.77 7.17 4.94
N PRO A 468 -9.16 7.89 3.89
CA PRO A 468 -8.34 8.02 2.70
C PRO A 468 -6.91 8.54 3.01
N PRO A 469 -5.87 8.12 2.27
CA PRO A 469 -4.55 8.71 2.37
C PRO A 469 -4.60 10.22 2.12
N SER A 470 -3.98 11.01 3.01
CA SER A 470 -3.97 12.47 2.93
C SER A 470 -2.58 13.03 2.66
N LYS A 471 -1.55 12.51 3.34
CA LYS A 471 -0.16 12.90 3.18
C LYS A 471 0.74 11.67 3.24
N ALA A 472 1.75 11.64 2.38
CA ALA A 472 2.72 10.54 2.33
C ALA A 472 3.71 10.55 3.52
N PHE A 473 4.02 11.73 4.04
CA PHE A 473 4.91 11.92 5.17
C PHE A 473 4.45 13.10 6.03
N TYR A 474 4.97 13.13 7.25
CA TYR A 474 4.81 14.21 8.20
C TYR A 474 6.21 14.64 8.66
N GLY A 475 6.35 15.90 9.05
CA GLY A 475 7.62 16.49 9.40
C GLY A 475 8.07 17.64 8.51
N ARG A 476 9.18 18.25 8.91
CA ARG A 476 9.70 19.46 8.31
C ARG A 476 10.56 19.12 7.11
N VAL A 477 10.23 19.72 5.95
CA VAL A 477 11.08 19.66 4.76
C VAL A 477 12.28 20.57 4.98
N LEU A 478 13.49 20.01 4.83
CA LEU A 478 14.74 20.75 4.99
C LEU A 478 15.05 21.55 3.72
N ARG A 479 15.56 22.78 3.91
CA ARG A 479 16.04 23.62 2.80
C ARG A 479 17.32 23.05 2.22
N ALA A 480 17.71 23.49 1.03
CA ALA A 480 19.03 23.13 0.47
C ALA A 480 20.15 23.61 1.42
N GLY A 481 21.17 22.77 1.65
CA GLY A 481 22.29 23.07 2.57
C GLY A 481 21.97 22.92 4.06
N GLU A 482 20.69 22.83 4.45
CA GLU A 482 20.33 22.62 5.86
C GLU A 482 20.71 21.20 6.33
N GLU A 483 21.31 21.11 7.52
CA GLU A 483 21.68 19.84 8.15
C GLU A 483 20.56 19.31 9.06
N LEU A 484 20.52 18.00 9.24
CA LEU A 484 19.62 17.39 10.23
C LEU A 484 20.14 17.69 11.63
N GLN A 485 19.22 17.91 12.56
CA GLN A 485 19.59 17.94 13.97
C GLN A 485 19.96 16.50 14.38
N THR A 486 21.12 16.35 15.00
CA THR A 486 21.64 15.07 15.52
C THR A 486 21.19 14.80 16.93
#